data_AF-A0A0C2N2K7-F1
#
_entry.id   AF-A0A0C2N2K7-F1
#
_cell.length_a   1.000
_cell.length_b   1.000
_cell.length_c   1.000
_cell.angle_alpha   90.00
_cell.angle_beta   90.00
_cell.angle_gamma   90.00
#
_symmetry.space_group_name_H-M   'P 1'
#
loop_
_entity.id
_entity.type
_entity.pdbx_description
1 polymer ?
#
loop_
_entity_poly.entity_id
_entity_poly.type
_entity_poly.pdbx_seq_one_letter_code
_entity_poly.pdbx_strand_id
1 'polypeptide(L)'
;MQMAHGPIEYRVSNIVKLVVLINDKQWLGFCEIAHDSDAQRTSDKICERLSSVLPRFAFEIDIKVLLLGKVISRHKVKPHKHDPTQKCYGGDITRKIKLLSKQSQKLKGMKRTSEIHLPREIYCRYMSSIEID
;
A
#
# COMPACT_ATOMS: atom_id res chain seq x y z
N MET A 1 -11.14 -39.10 -6.94
CA MET A 1 -12.45 -38.89 -6.31
C MET A 1 -12.87 -37.45 -6.60
N GLN A 2 -13.70 -37.23 -7.62
CA GLN A 2 -14.19 -35.88 -7.95
C GLN A 2 -15.20 -35.45 -6.88
N MET A 3 -14.88 -34.41 -6.12
CA MET A 3 -15.82 -33.83 -5.16
C MET A 3 -16.87 -33.02 -5.94
N ALA A 4 -18.11 -33.51 -6.02
CA ALA A 4 -19.22 -32.73 -6.54
C ALA A 4 -19.67 -31.72 -5.46
N HIS A 5 -19.53 -30.44 -5.73
CA HIS A 5 -19.93 -29.35 -4.85
C HIS A 5 -21.06 -28.56 -5.52
N GLY A 6 -22.22 -28.54 -4.88
CA GLY A 6 -23.37 -27.71 -5.28
C GLY A 6 -23.75 -26.76 -4.14
N PRO A 7 -24.39 -25.62 -4.44
CA PRO A 7 -24.92 -24.74 -3.40
C PRO A 7 -26.04 -25.45 -2.64
N ILE A 8 -25.90 -25.56 -1.31
CA ILE A 8 -26.86 -26.28 -0.46
C ILE A 8 -27.86 -25.29 0.16
N GLU A 9 -27.37 -24.31 0.94
CA GLU A 9 -28.20 -23.32 1.63
C GLU A 9 -27.36 -22.12 2.08
N TYR A 10 -27.99 -20.95 2.22
CA TYR A 10 -27.35 -19.77 2.81
C TYR A 10 -27.32 -19.89 4.33
N ARG A 11 -26.21 -19.50 4.95
CA ARG A 11 -26.03 -19.51 6.41
C ARG A 11 -25.59 -18.13 6.91
N VAL A 12 -26.05 -17.79 8.10
CA VAL A 12 -25.61 -16.58 8.80
C VAL A 12 -24.15 -16.76 9.23
N SER A 13 -23.32 -15.75 8.96
CA SER A 13 -21.90 -15.74 9.29
C SER A 13 -21.45 -14.32 9.65
N ASN A 14 -20.37 -14.20 10.42
CA ASN A 14 -19.83 -12.91 10.83
C ASN A 14 -18.86 -12.39 9.77
N ILE A 15 -19.37 -11.59 8.83
CA ILE A 15 -18.61 -11.06 7.71
C ILE A 15 -18.32 -9.57 7.95
N VAL A 16 -17.07 -9.20 7.75
CA VAL A 16 -16.58 -7.82 7.89
C VAL A 16 -16.04 -7.30 6.57
N LYS A 17 -16.20 -5.99 6.35
CA LYS A 17 -15.65 -5.30 5.17
C LYS A 17 -14.30 -4.70 5.52
N LEU A 18 -13.28 -5.07 4.75
CA LEU A 18 -11.94 -4.50 4.82
C LEU A 18 -11.83 -3.36 3.81
N VAL A 19 -11.48 -2.17 4.29
CA VAL A 19 -11.40 -0.96 3.47
C VAL A 19 -9.94 -0.55 3.31
N VAL A 20 -9.47 -0.46 2.06
CA VAL A 20 -8.09 -0.07 1.77
C VAL A 20 -7.96 1.45 1.64
N LEU A 21 -6.95 2.01 2.31
CA LEU A 21 -6.48 3.37 2.14
C LEU A 21 -5.05 3.38 1.61
N ILE A 22 -4.79 4.26 0.64
CA ILE A 22 -3.43 4.55 0.14
C ILE A 22 -3.21 6.05 0.28
N ASN A 23 -2.21 6.46 1.07
CA ASN A 23 -1.98 7.85 1.48
C ASN A 23 -3.27 8.53 1.99
N ASP A 24 -3.99 7.85 2.89
CA ASP A 24 -5.23 8.32 3.51
C ASP A 24 -6.42 8.53 2.54
N LYS A 25 -6.26 8.19 1.26
CA LYS A 25 -7.35 8.16 0.27
C LYS A 25 -7.89 6.75 0.16
N GLN A 26 -9.21 6.60 0.17
CA GLN A 26 -9.88 5.32 0.06
C GLN A 26 -9.89 4.80 -1.38
N TRP A 27 -9.57 3.52 -1.55
CA TRP A 27 -9.61 2.83 -2.84
C TRP A 27 -10.57 1.63 -2.78
N LEU A 28 -11.77 1.83 -3.31
CA LEU A 28 -12.83 0.82 -3.29
C LEU A 28 -12.49 -0.44 -4.11
N GLY A 29 -11.70 -0.30 -5.18
CA GLY A 29 -11.32 -1.43 -6.04
C GLY A 29 -10.47 -2.50 -5.34
N PHE A 30 -9.84 -2.18 -4.22
CA PHE A 30 -9.01 -3.13 -3.45
C PHE A 30 -9.69 -3.58 -2.15
N CYS A 31 -10.93 -3.16 -1.90
CA CYS A 31 -11.65 -3.55 -0.70
C CYS A 31 -12.15 -4.99 -0.84
N GLU A 32 -12.04 -5.78 0.23
CA GLU A 32 -12.44 -7.18 0.26
C GLU A 32 -13.34 -7.45 1.47
N ILE A 33 -14.14 -8.52 1.40
CA ILE A 33 -14.93 -9.02 2.53
C ILE A 33 -14.26 -10.27 3.07
N ALA A 34 -14.22 -10.41 4.39
CA ALA A 34 -13.64 -11.56 5.06
C ALA A 34 -14.50 -11.96 6.26
N HIS A 35 -14.32 -13.18 6.75
CA HIS A 35 -14.85 -13.55 8.06
C HIS A 35 -14.07 -12.81 9.15
N ASP A 36 -14.74 -12.43 10.24
CA ASP A 36 -14.14 -11.66 11.33
C ASP A 36 -12.89 -12.34 11.93
N SER A 37 -12.90 -13.67 12.05
CA SER A 37 -11.75 -14.45 12.54
C SER A 37 -10.49 -14.33 11.66
N ASP A 38 -10.69 -14.13 10.35
CA ASP A 38 -9.61 -14.06 9.36
C ASP A 38 -9.26 -12.62 8.98
N ALA A 39 -10.01 -11.64 9.48
CA ALA A 39 -9.91 -10.24 9.09
C ALA A 39 -8.48 -9.69 9.21
N GLN A 40 -7.79 -10.02 10.31
CA GLN A 40 -6.39 -9.62 10.52
C GLN A 40 -5.48 -10.22 9.45
N ARG A 41 -5.52 -11.55 9.27
CA ARG A 41 -4.66 -12.27 8.32
C ARG A 41 -4.88 -11.79 6.89
N THR A 42 -6.14 -11.62 6.50
CA THR A 42 -6.50 -11.12 5.18
C THR A 42 -6.03 -9.68 4.99
N SER A 43 -6.17 -8.82 6.01
CA SER A 43 -5.69 -7.43 5.95
C SER A 43 -4.18 -7.32 5.75
N ASP A 44 -3.39 -8.18 6.40
CA ASP A 44 -1.94 -8.22 6.24
C ASP A 44 -1.54 -8.68 4.83
N LYS A 45 -2.22 -9.71 4.30
CA LYS A 45 -2.02 -10.17 2.91
C LYS A 45 -2.33 -9.07 1.88
N ILE A 46 -3.43 -8.33 2.06
CA ILE A 46 -3.80 -7.22 1.16
C ILE A 46 -2.69 -6.16 1.16
N CYS A 47 -2.22 -5.77 2.35
CA CYS A 47 -1.13 -4.82 2.51
C CYS A 47 0.18 -5.28 1.84
N GLU A 48 0.54 -6.55 2.00
CA GLU A 48 1.75 -7.15 1.42
C GLU A 48 1.68 -7.19 -0.11
N ARG A 49 0.57 -7.67 -0.67
CA ARG A 49 0.32 -7.70 -2.12
C ARG A 49 0.34 -6.30 -2.73
N LEU A 50 -0.32 -5.33 -2.11
CA LEU A 50 -0.28 -3.95 -2.59
C LEU A 50 1.15 -3.39 -2.52
N SER A 51 1.90 -3.69 -1.47
CA SER A 51 3.29 -3.22 -1.34
C SER A 51 4.23 -3.80 -2.39
N SER A 52 3.94 -4.98 -2.95
CA SER A 52 4.77 -5.60 -3.99
C SER A 52 4.42 -5.09 -5.39
N VAL A 53 3.15 -4.81 -5.65
CA VAL A 53 2.66 -4.36 -6.98
C VAL A 53 2.81 -2.85 -7.18
N LEU A 54 2.73 -2.06 -6.10
CA LEU A 54 2.83 -0.60 -6.20
C LEU A 54 4.23 -0.14 -6.63
N PRO A 55 4.33 0.81 -7.57
CA PRO A 55 5.60 1.39 -7.96
C PRO A 55 6.18 2.22 -6.81
N ARG A 56 7.50 2.27 -6.75
CA ARG A 56 8.21 3.10 -5.76
C ARG A 56 8.26 4.55 -6.23
N PHE A 57 7.84 5.47 -5.37
CA PHE A 57 7.94 6.91 -5.60
C PHE A 57 9.13 7.51 -4.85
N ALA A 58 9.45 8.78 -5.09
CA ALA A 58 10.50 9.49 -4.35
C ALA A 58 10.16 9.72 -2.86
N PHE A 59 8.89 9.52 -2.47
CA PHE A 59 8.41 9.61 -1.10
C PHE A 59 7.79 8.27 -0.65
N GLU A 60 7.64 8.12 0.66
CA GLU A 60 7.05 6.93 1.27
C GLU A 60 5.54 6.92 1.05
N ILE A 61 5.03 5.83 0.47
CA ILE A 61 3.59 5.57 0.36
C ILE A 61 3.14 4.78 1.58
N ASP A 62 2.02 5.20 2.16
CA ASP A 62 1.38 4.53 3.29
C ASP A 62 0.17 3.75 2.81
N ILE A 63 0.13 2.45 3.09
CA ILE A 63 -0.98 1.55 2.79
C ILE A 63 -1.60 1.14 4.13
N LYS A 64 -2.90 1.34 4.28
CA LYS A 64 -3.64 0.97 5.50
C LYS A 64 -4.87 0.17 5.12
N VAL A 65 -5.25 -0.76 5.98
CA VAL A 65 -6.54 -1.43 5.91
C VAL A 65 -7.34 -1.07 7.14
N LEU A 66 -8.56 -0.59 6.92
CA LEU A 66 -9.53 -0.26 7.96
C LEU A 66 -10.57 -1.36 8.11
N LEU A 67 -10.99 -1.57 9.35
CA LEU A 67 -12.20 -2.30 9.71
C LEU A 67 -13.01 -1.40 10.64
N LEU A 68 -14.26 -1.13 10.25
CA LEU A 68 -15.16 -0.26 11.02
C LEU A 68 -14.50 1.09 11.41
N GLY A 69 -13.67 1.64 10.51
CA GLY A 69 -12.95 2.91 10.71
C GLY A 69 -11.65 2.83 11.51
N LYS A 70 -11.30 1.67 12.09
CA LYS A 70 -10.04 1.46 12.80
C LYS A 70 -8.99 0.84 11.87
N VAL A 71 -7.75 1.34 11.93
CA VAL A 71 -6.62 0.75 11.19
C VAL A 71 -6.24 -0.57 11.85
N ILE A 72 -6.35 -1.67 11.11
CA ILE A 72 -5.98 -3.01 11.55
C ILE A 72 -4.55 -3.34 11.11
N SER A 73 -4.26 -3.10 9.82
CA SER A 73 -2.95 -3.38 9.22
C SER A 73 -2.42 -2.14 8.51
N ARG A 74 -1.09 -1.99 8.53
CA ARG A 74 -0.38 -0.86 7.91
C ARG A 74 0.96 -1.30 7.36
N HIS A 75 1.16 -1.08 6.06
CA HIS A 75 2.43 -1.30 5.38
C HIS A 75 2.91 -0.02 4.69
N LYS A 76 4.22 0.09 4.52
CA LYS A 76 4.88 1.27 3.94
C LYS A 76 5.78 0.87 2.79
N VAL A 77 5.55 1.47 1.62
CA VAL A 77 6.43 1.26 0.46
C VAL A 77 7.63 2.20 0.59
N LYS A 78 8.82 1.62 0.58
CA LYS A 78 10.07 2.39 0.70
C LYS A 78 10.24 3.34 -0.50
N PRO A 79 10.66 4.59 -0.27
CA PRO A 79 10.92 5.53 -1.35
C PRO A 79 12.14 5.14 -2.16
N HIS A 80 12.14 5.52 -3.44
CA HIS A 80 13.34 5.58 -4.24
C HIS A 80 14.24 6.71 -3.74
N LYS A 81 15.48 6.37 -3.32
CA LYS A 81 16.45 7.33 -2.78
C LYS A 81 17.42 7.73 -3.89
N HIS A 82 17.39 9.01 -4.24
CA HIS A 82 18.48 9.64 -4.99
C HIS A 82 19.36 10.42 -4.01
N ASP A 83 20.67 10.21 -4.06
CA ASP A 83 21.62 10.95 -3.22
C ASP A 83 22.12 12.21 -3.96
N PRO A 84 21.71 13.42 -3.52
CA PRO A 84 22.18 14.66 -4.14
C PRO A 84 23.64 14.98 -3.83
N THR A 85 24.27 14.28 -2.89
CA THR A 85 25.60 14.60 -2.39
C THR A 85 26.73 13.95 -3.20
N GLN A 86 26.40 13.10 -4.17
CA GLN A 86 27.39 12.43 -5.04
C GLN A 86 28.31 13.40 -5.80
N LYS A 87 27.84 14.63 -6.09
CA LYS A 87 28.63 15.69 -6.75
C LYS A 87 29.37 16.61 -5.79
N CYS A 88 29.24 16.40 -4.48
CA CYS A 88 29.96 17.19 -3.48
C CYS A 88 31.36 16.61 -3.34
N TYR A 89 32.34 17.27 -3.96
CA TYR A 89 33.75 16.94 -3.79
C TYR A 89 34.32 17.77 -2.62
N GLY A 90 34.96 17.11 -1.65
CA GLY A 90 35.63 17.76 -0.52
C GLY A 90 34.81 17.82 0.79
N GLY A 91 35.28 18.66 1.72
CA GLY A 91 34.78 18.77 3.10
C GLY A 91 33.69 19.83 3.34
N ASP A 92 33.00 20.30 2.30
CA ASP A 92 31.94 21.32 2.43
C ASP A 92 30.66 20.73 3.05
N ILE A 93 30.68 20.59 4.39
CA ILE A 93 29.57 20.08 5.20
C ILE A 93 28.34 20.99 5.06
N THR A 94 28.55 22.30 4.93
CA THR A 94 27.48 23.29 4.81
C THR A 94 26.66 23.07 3.55
N ARG A 95 27.32 22.83 2.40
CA ARG A 95 26.64 22.51 1.14
C ARG A 95 25.90 21.19 1.20
N LYS A 96 26.49 20.15 1.81
CA LYS A 96 25.84 18.85 2.02
C LYS A 96 24.52 19.01 2.79
N ILE A 97 24.54 19.72 3.92
CA ILE A 97 23.37 19.98 4.76
C ILE A 97 22.30 20.76 3.99
N LYS A 98 22.70 21.79 3.24
CA LYS A 98 21.77 22.60 2.43
C LYS A 98 21.06 21.80 1.34
N LEU A 99 21.74 20.83 0.72
CA LEU A 99 21.14 19.97 -0.30
C LEU A 99 20.13 18.98 0.32
N LEU A 100 20.50 18.37 1.45
CA LEU A 100 19.63 17.43 2.18
C LEU A 100 18.39 18.11 2.75
N SER A 101 18.52 19.35 3.25
CA SER A 101 17.39 20.12 3.77
C SER A 101 16.39 20.48 2.67
N LYS A 102 16.88 20.95 1.51
CA LYS A 102 16.05 21.22 0.32
C LYS A 102 15.33 19.96 -0.17
N GLN A 103 16.04 18.83 -0.25
CA GLN A 103 15.45 17.55 -0.66
C GLN A 103 14.33 17.13 0.30
N SER A 104 14.59 17.20 1.61
CA SER A 104 13.62 16.82 2.64
C SER A 104 12.35 17.65 2.57
N GLN A 105 12.46 18.97 2.38
CA GLN A 105 11.31 19.86 2.21
C GLN A 105 10.53 19.55 0.94
N LYS A 106 11.23 19.34 -0.19
CA LYS A 106 10.60 18.96 -1.46
C LYS A 106 9.80 17.66 -1.33
N LEU A 107 10.40 16.61 -0.74
CA LEU A 107 9.73 15.31 -0.57
C LEU A 107 8.52 15.39 0.37
N LYS A 108 8.59 16.18 1.44
CA LYS A 108 7.44 16.44 2.34
C LYS A 108 6.29 17.14 1.60
N GLY A 109 6.61 18.15 0.78
CA GLY A 109 5.62 18.84 -0.05
C GLY A 109 5.00 17.92 -1.09
N MET A 110 5.81 17.08 -1.73
CA MET A 110 5.35 16.08 -2.70
C MET A 110 4.38 15.10 -2.05
N LYS A 111 4.70 14.52 -0.89
CA LYS A 111 3.82 13.55 -0.21
C LYS A 111 2.44 14.13 0.14
N ARG A 112 2.37 15.41 0.49
CA ARG A 112 1.09 16.08 0.85
C ARG A 112 0.21 16.38 -0.35
N THR A 113 0.83 16.78 -1.46
CA THR A 113 0.12 17.29 -2.65
C THR A 113 -0.05 16.22 -3.72
N SER A 114 0.63 15.08 -3.59
CA SER A 114 0.59 14.01 -4.58
C SER A 114 -0.72 13.25 -4.53
N GLU A 115 -1.54 13.42 -5.56
CA GLU A 115 -2.55 12.44 -5.89
C GLU A 115 -1.88 11.26 -6.58
N ILE A 116 -2.01 10.06 -6.01
CA ILE A 116 -1.50 8.85 -6.63
C ILE A 116 -2.53 8.41 -7.67
N HIS A 117 -2.18 8.53 -8.94
CA HIS A 117 -2.92 7.87 -10.01
C HIS A 117 -2.41 6.43 -10.13
N LEU A 118 -3.29 5.45 -9.93
CA LEU A 118 -2.96 4.03 -10.12
C LEU A 118 -3.38 3.61 -11.53
N PRO A 119 -2.43 3.29 -12.43
CA PRO A 119 -2.75 2.77 -13.74
C PRO A 119 -3.50 1.43 -13.66
N ARG A 120 -4.30 1.13 -14.68
CA ARG A 120 -5.04 -0.13 -14.80
C ARG A 120 -4.16 -1.37 -14.64
N GLU A 121 -2.92 -1.30 -15.12
CA GLU A 121 -1.97 -2.41 -15.04
C GLU A 121 -1.69 -2.86 -13.60
N ILE A 122 -1.59 -1.93 -12.65
CA ILE A 122 -1.39 -2.25 -11.23
C ILE A 122 -2.57 -3.07 -10.71
N TYR A 123 -3.79 -2.68 -11.07
CA TYR A 123 -4.98 -3.42 -10.67
C TYR A 123 -4.98 -4.85 -11.23
N CYS A 124 -4.67 -5.01 -12.52
CA CYS A 124 -4.58 -6.34 -13.13
C CYS A 124 -3.52 -7.21 -12.44
N ARG A 125 -2.34 -6.67 -12.15
CA ARG A 125 -1.27 -7.38 -11.42
C ARG A 125 -1.69 -7.77 -10.00
N TYR A 126 -2.41 -6.89 -9.31
CA TYR A 126 -2.96 -7.19 -7.98
C TYR A 126 -3.94 -8.36 -8.06
N MET A 127 -4.87 -8.35 -9.02
CA MET A 127 -5.82 -9.46 -9.22
C MET A 127 -5.13 -10.78 -9.57
N SER A 128 -4.13 -10.78 -10.46
CA SER A 128 -3.38 -11.99 -10.80
C SER A 128 -2.59 -12.56 -9.62
N SER A 129 -2.18 -11.73 -8.66
CA SER A 129 -1.51 -12.21 -7.44
C SER A 129 -2.42 -13.01 -6.50
N ILE A 130 -3.75 -12.89 -6.66
CA ILE A 130 -4.74 -13.60 -5.84
C ILE A 130 -4.88 -15.07 -6.28
N GLU A 131 -4.70 -15.37 -7.56
CA GLU A 131 -4.92 -16.72 -8.13
C GLU A 131 -3.80 -17.72 -7.80
N ILE A 132 -2.67 -17.23 -7.27
CA ILE A 132 -1.45 -18.03 -7.05
C ILE A 132 -1.36 -18.53 -5.59
N ASP A 133 -2.20 -18.00 -4.69
CA ASP A 133 -2.32 -18.37 -3.27
C ASP A 133 -3.49 -19.34 -3.01
#